data_AF-A0A955V6E2-F1
#
_entry.id   AF-A0A955V6E2-F1
#
_cell.length_a   1.000
_cell.length_b   1.000
_cell.length_c   1.000
_cell.angle_alpha   90.00
_cell.angle_beta   90.00
_cell.angle_gamma   90.00
#
_symmetry.space_group_name_H-M   'P 1'
#
loop_
_entity.id
_entity.type
_entity.pdbx_description
1 polymer ?
#
loop_
_entity_poly.entity_id
_entity_poly.type
_entity_poly.pdbx_seq_one_letter_code
_entity_poly.pdbx_strand_id
1 'polypeptide(L)'
;MSERRPGDRVPDLLVEQLALGELGDHAAASVRARLEAEPEGLARLARLEADDHAIREAYPAARVMASVRARAERAPRRAARWLAPAFGVAVAAVAVLVVARPWEPGGAVGGGAVTGPDVVRTKGDVAARLFVYREGEGGGGTRLVDGAQAAGGDTLQLAYAAGTDARFGVIVSIDGAGAVTLHWPLAENGDTRLADGGEVRLRDGYELDDAPGFERFVLVTGDAPIAVGDVLAAARRLAGRADARSAPLPVPPGLAQTSVVVTKEAAP
;
A
#
# COMPACT_ATOMS: atom_id res chain seq x y z
N MET A 1 46.26 -12.97 -25.86
CA MET A 1 45.16 -12.86 -24.89
C MET A 1 43.86 -12.93 -25.66
N SER A 2 43.18 -14.08 -25.62
CA SER A 2 41.93 -14.29 -26.37
C SER A 2 40.77 -13.97 -25.44
N GLU A 3 40.05 -12.86 -25.69
CA GLU A 3 38.81 -12.55 -24.98
C GLU A 3 37.77 -13.64 -25.28
N ARG A 4 37.29 -14.31 -24.23
CA ARG A 4 36.21 -15.31 -24.33
C ARG A 4 34.86 -14.60 -24.49
N ARG A 5 33.95 -15.24 -25.25
CA ARG A 5 32.63 -14.69 -25.59
C ARG A 5 31.70 -14.67 -24.36
N PRO A 6 30.70 -13.77 -24.30
CA PRO A 6 29.76 -13.61 -23.17
C PRO A 6 28.93 -14.85 -22.78
N GLY A 7 29.00 -15.95 -23.53
CA GLY A 7 28.41 -17.25 -23.15
C GLY A 7 29.33 -18.19 -22.35
N ASP A 8 30.62 -17.87 -22.20
CA ASP A 8 31.59 -18.70 -21.45
C ASP A 8 31.65 -18.36 -19.96
N ARG A 9 31.12 -17.20 -19.56
CA ARG A 9 31.14 -16.72 -18.17
C ARG A 9 30.06 -17.41 -17.35
N VAL A 10 30.31 -17.65 -16.07
CA VAL A 10 29.24 -18.10 -15.18
C VAL A 10 28.23 -16.95 -15.00
N PRO A 11 26.93 -17.16 -15.28
CA PRO A 11 25.88 -16.17 -15.06
C PRO A 11 25.81 -15.70 -13.60
N ASP A 12 25.57 -14.41 -13.37
CA ASP A 12 25.55 -13.81 -12.02
C ASP A 12 24.54 -14.49 -11.09
N LEU A 13 23.36 -14.85 -11.60
CA LEU A 13 22.35 -15.59 -10.85
C LEU A 13 22.87 -16.92 -10.27
N LEU A 14 23.71 -17.66 -11.01
CA LEU A 14 24.28 -18.92 -10.50
C LEU A 14 25.36 -18.67 -9.44
N VAL A 15 26.04 -17.52 -9.49
CA VAL A 15 27.00 -17.10 -8.47
C VAL A 15 26.28 -16.71 -7.20
N GLU A 16 25.17 -15.98 -7.31
CA GLU A 16 24.28 -15.62 -6.20
C GLU A 16 23.68 -16.86 -5.53
N GLN A 17 23.12 -17.78 -6.30
CA GLN A 17 22.58 -19.04 -5.77
C GLN A 17 23.65 -19.91 -5.10
N LEU A 18 24.90 -19.87 -5.60
CA LEU A 18 26.02 -20.54 -4.95
C LEU A 18 26.35 -19.90 -3.60
N ALA A 19 26.42 -18.56 -3.54
CA ALA A 19 26.74 -17.80 -2.33
C ALA A 19 25.66 -17.96 -1.24
N LEU A 20 24.39 -18.06 -1.64
CA LEU A 20 23.25 -18.27 -0.75
C LEU A 20 23.06 -19.75 -0.33
N GLY A 21 23.82 -20.68 -0.90
CA GLY A 21 23.70 -22.11 -0.62
C GLY A 21 22.41 -22.75 -1.16
N GLU A 22 21.80 -22.14 -2.18
CA GLU A 22 20.56 -22.61 -2.81
C GLU A 22 20.79 -23.71 -3.86
N LEU A 23 22.05 -23.89 -4.28
CA LEU A 23 22.44 -24.96 -5.20
C LEU A 23 22.65 -26.27 -4.44
N GLY A 24 22.08 -27.37 -4.96
CA GLY A 24 22.42 -28.71 -4.47
C GLY A 24 23.89 -29.06 -4.73
N ASP A 25 24.45 -29.99 -3.95
CA ASP A 25 25.89 -30.30 -3.88
C ASP A 25 26.59 -30.45 -5.23
N HIS A 26 25.99 -31.21 -6.16
CA HIS A 26 26.55 -31.41 -7.49
C HIS A 26 26.54 -30.14 -8.35
N ALA A 27 25.47 -29.35 -8.28
CA ALA A 27 25.37 -28.08 -9.00
C ALA A 27 26.35 -27.05 -8.42
N ALA A 28 26.46 -26.98 -7.09
CA ALA A 28 27.40 -26.11 -6.40
C ALA A 28 28.85 -26.43 -6.78
N ALA A 29 29.23 -27.70 -6.80
CA ALA A 29 30.57 -28.14 -7.21
C ALA A 29 30.87 -27.78 -8.68
N SER A 30 29.90 -27.97 -9.58
CA SER A 30 30.04 -27.63 -11.00
C SER A 30 30.21 -26.12 -11.22
N VAL A 31 29.40 -25.30 -10.56
CA VAL A 31 29.49 -23.83 -10.64
C VAL A 31 30.83 -23.34 -10.07
N ARG A 32 31.27 -23.90 -8.94
CA ARG A 32 32.57 -23.55 -8.33
C ARG A 32 33.74 -23.87 -9.25
N ALA A 33 33.77 -25.07 -9.86
CA ALA A 33 34.81 -25.45 -10.81
C ALA A 33 34.84 -24.54 -12.05
N ARG A 34 33.66 -24.06 -12.50
CA ARG A 34 33.59 -23.08 -13.61
C ARG A 34 34.09 -21.70 -13.20
N LEU A 35 33.83 -21.25 -11.97
CA LEU A 35 34.35 -19.99 -11.44
C LEU A 35 35.88 -20.02 -11.24
N GLU A 36 36.45 -21.17 -10.87
CA GLU A 36 37.90 -21.36 -10.78
C GLU A 36 38.60 -21.25 -12.15
N ALA A 37 37.93 -21.69 -13.21
CA ALA A 37 38.42 -21.58 -14.58
C ALA A 37 38.18 -20.19 -15.22
N GLU A 38 37.35 -19.35 -14.59
CA GLU A 38 37.02 -17.99 -15.04
C GLU A 38 38.06 -16.98 -14.49
N PRO A 39 38.62 -16.11 -15.33
CA PRO A 39 39.42 -14.98 -14.84
C PRO A 39 38.62 -14.16 -13.83
N GLU A 40 39.18 -13.96 -12.64
CA GLU A 40 38.53 -13.28 -11.50
C GLU A 40 37.23 -13.94 -10.98
N GLY A 41 36.88 -15.16 -11.38
CA GLY A 41 35.62 -15.80 -10.97
C GLY A 41 35.52 -15.98 -9.46
N LEU A 42 36.58 -16.45 -8.81
CA LEU A 42 36.64 -16.55 -7.34
C LEU A 42 36.65 -15.18 -6.65
N ALA A 43 37.29 -14.18 -7.25
CA ALA A 43 37.30 -12.83 -6.70
C ALA A 43 35.90 -12.18 -6.78
N ARG A 44 35.10 -12.49 -7.81
CA ARG A 44 33.70 -12.08 -7.91
C ARG A 44 32.86 -12.71 -6.81
N LEU A 45 33.00 -14.02 -6.56
CA LEU A 45 32.29 -14.69 -5.46
C LEU A 45 32.66 -14.10 -4.11
N ALA A 46 33.96 -13.87 -3.86
CA ALA A 46 34.42 -13.27 -2.61
C ALA A 46 33.90 -11.84 -2.37
N ARG A 47 33.77 -11.02 -3.43
CA ARG A 47 33.14 -9.69 -3.32
C ARG A 47 31.67 -9.80 -2.92
N LEU A 48 30.93 -10.70 -3.56
CA LEU A 48 29.52 -10.92 -3.24
C LEU A 48 29.34 -11.37 -1.78
N GLU A 49 30.16 -12.31 -1.32
CA GLU A 49 30.14 -12.77 0.08
C GLU A 49 30.50 -11.66 1.08
N ALA A 50 31.43 -10.76 0.72
CA ALA A 50 31.80 -9.62 1.55
C ALA A 50 30.69 -8.56 1.63
N ASP A 51 30.02 -8.27 0.52
CA ASP A 51 28.86 -7.36 0.48
C ASP A 51 27.70 -7.92 1.32
N ASP A 52 27.43 -9.23 1.20
CA ASP A 52 26.44 -9.95 2.02
C ASP A 52 26.75 -9.84 3.52
N HIS A 53 28.02 -10.02 3.88
CA HIS A 53 28.49 -9.87 5.25
C HIS A 53 28.28 -8.44 5.77
N ALA A 54 28.63 -7.42 4.97
CA ALA A 54 28.45 -6.02 5.33
C ALA A 54 26.98 -5.67 5.56
N ILE A 55 26.05 -6.21 4.75
CA ILE A 55 24.61 -6.06 4.96
C ILE A 55 24.18 -6.72 6.28
N ARG A 56 24.65 -7.95 6.57
CA ARG A 56 24.30 -8.66 7.81
C ARG A 56 24.85 -7.97 9.06
N GLU A 57 26.01 -7.32 8.96
CA GLU A 57 26.56 -6.50 10.03
C GLU A 57 25.78 -5.19 10.24
N ALA A 58 25.38 -4.54 9.15
CA ALA A 58 24.56 -3.33 9.19
C ALA A 58 23.15 -3.61 9.75
N TYR A 59 22.61 -4.79 9.47
CA TYR A 59 21.29 -5.24 9.93
C TYR A 59 21.40 -6.54 10.75
N PRO A 60 21.91 -6.49 12.00
CA PRO A 60 22.06 -7.69 12.81
C PRO A 60 20.71 -8.38 13.01
N ALA A 61 20.68 -9.70 12.80
CA ALA A 61 19.48 -10.50 12.98
C ALA A 61 18.87 -10.31 14.38
N ALA A 62 19.68 -10.01 15.40
CA ALA A 62 19.19 -9.68 16.74
C ALA A 62 18.30 -8.41 16.78
N ARG A 63 18.63 -7.36 16.02
CA ARG A 63 17.80 -6.14 15.92
C ARG A 63 16.49 -6.43 15.19
N VAL A 64 16.56 -7.15 14.07
CA VAL A 64 15.38 -7.54 13.29
C VAL A 64 14.49 -8.49 14.09
N MET A 65 15.07 -9.45 14.80
CA MET A 65 14.32 -10.37 15.67
C MET A 65 13.71 -9.65 16.88
N ALA A 66 14.38 -8.64 17.43
CA ALA A 66 13.83 -7.82 18.50
C ALA A 66 12.62 -7.00 18.02
N SER A 67 12.68 -6.41 16.82
CA SER A 67 11.53 -5.69 16.25
C SER A 67 10.39 -6.64 15.88
N VAL A 68 10.68 -7.82 15.33
CA VAL A 68 9.68 -8.87 15.05
C VAL A 68 9.04 -9.37 16.34
N ARG A 69 9.82 -9.65 17.40
CA ARG A 69 9.29 -10.06 18.71
C ARG A 69 8.44 -8.97 19.34
N ALA A 70 8.91 -7.72 19.34
CA ALA A 70 8.13 -6.59 19.83
C ALA A 70 6.80 -6.43 19.05
N ARG A 71 6.80 -6.68 17.73
CA ARG A 71 5.58 -6.69 16.91
C ARG A 71 4.67 -7.88 17.22
N ALA A 72 5.23 -9.07 17.45
CA ALA A 72 4.49 -10.28 17.81
C ALA A 72 3.85 -10.20 19.22
N GLU A 73 4.53 -9.54 20.16
CA GLU A 73 4.01 -9.31 21.52
C GLU A 73 2.91 -8.24 21.56
N ARG A 74 2.97 -7.25 20.65
CA ARG A 74 1.94 -6.23 20.48
C ARG A 74 0.73 -6.70 19.67
N ALA A 75 0.82 -7.84 18.98
CA ALA A 75 -0.31 -8.41 18.29
C ALA A 75 -1.35 -8.90 19.32
N PRO A 76 -2.62 -8.45 19.26
CA PRO A 76 -3.64 -8.91 20.21
C PRO A 76 -3.82 -10.42 20.03
N ARG A 77 -3.54 -11.19 21.09
CA ARG A 77 -3.89 -12.61 21.18
C ARG A 77 -5.40 -12.71 21.00
N ARG A 78 -5.86 -13.04 19.78
CA ARG A 78 -7.27 -13.36 19.54
C ARG A 78 -7.62 -14.53 20.44
N ALA A 79 -8.31 -14.25 21.54
CA ALA A 79 -8.88 -15.28 22.39
C ALA A 79 -9.84 -16.09 21.54
N ALA A 80 -9.44 -17.32 21.20
CA ALA A 80 -10.29 -18.32 20.61
C ALA A 80 -11.36 -18.69 21.65
N ARG A 81 -12.43 -17.90 21.70
CA ARG A 81 -13.67 -18.24 22.40
C ARG A 81 -14.72 -18.57 21.34
N TRP A 82 -14.65 -19.79 20.85
CA TRP A 82 -15.83 -20.51 20.39
C TRP A 82 -16.07 -21.61 21.41
N LEU A 83 -17.20 -21.53 22.12
CA LEU A 83 -18.06 -22.62 22.59
C LEU A 83 -19.07 -22.05 23.61
N ALA A 84 -20.27 -21.70 23.13
CA ALA A 84 -21.56 -22.20 23.62
C ALA A 84 -22.73 -21.27 23.20
N PRO A 85 -23.86 -21.82 22.72
CA PRO A 85 -25.07 -21.07 22.42
C PRO A 85 -26.06 -21.01 23.61
N ALA A 86 -27.10 -20.18 23.43
CA ALA A 86 -28.44 -20.24 24.00
C ALA A 86 -28.83 -19.31 25.19
N PHE A 87 -29.77 -18.42 24.85
CA PHE A 87 -31.00 -18.02 25.58
C PHE A 87 -30.92 -17.30 26.94
N GLY A 88 -31.67 -16.18 27.03
CA GLY A 88 -32.22 -15.70 28.31
C GLY A 88 -32.52 -14.21 28.42
N VAL A 89 -33.67 -13.79 27.89
CA VAL A 89 -34.50 -12.59 28.14
C VAL A 89 -34.23 -11.80 29.44
N ALA A 90 -34.17 -10.46 29.36
CA ALA A 90 -34.96 -9.54 30.21
C ALA A 90 -34.97 -8.09 29.70
N VAL A 91 -36.20 -7.58 29.59
CA VAL A 91 -36.64 -6.24 29.20
C VAL A 91 -36.35 -5.22 30.31
N ALA A 92 -35.93 -3.99 29.94
CA ALA A 92 -36.32 -2.79 30.68
C ALA A 92 -36.33 -1.57 29.74
N ALA A 93 -37.48 -0.91 29.69
CA ALA A 93 -37.81 0.21 28.83
C ALA A 93 -37.13 1.52 29.25
N VAL A 94 -36.72 2.33 28.27
CA VAL A 94 -36.82 3.80 28.37
C VAL A 94 -37.30 4.32 27.03
N ALA A 95 -38.52 4.84 27.04
CA ALA A 95 -39.08 5.65 25.97
C ALA A 95 -38.47 7.05 26.04
N VAL A 96 -37.89 7.52 24.94
CA VAL A 96 -37.78 8.95 24.65
C VAL A 96 -38.41 9.20 23.29
N LEU A 97 -39.57 9.84 23.39
CA LEU A 97 -40.39 10.38 22.33
C LEU A 97 -39.61 11.49 21.61
N VAL A 98 -39.14 11.25 20.38
CA VAL A 98 -38.74 12.34 19.47
C VAL A 98 -39.76 12.38 18.35
N VAL A 99 -40.60 13.41 18.44
CA VAL A 99 -41.64 13.80 17.51
C VAL A 99 -41.05 13.96 16.11
N ALA A 100 -41.48 13.08 15.20
CA ALA A 100 -41.29 13.22 13.77
C ALA A 100 -42.11 14.43 13.27
N ARG A 101 -41.42 15.52 12.91
CA ARG A 101 -41.97 16.62 12.13
C ARG A 101 -41.85 16.27 10.64
N PRO A 102 -42.93 16.33 9.84
CA PRO A 102 -42.85 16.13 8.39
C PRO A 102 -42.18 17.34 7.73
N TRP A 103 -41.20 17.05 6.87
CA TRP A 103 -40.43 18.02 6.09
C TRP A 103 -41.22 18.38 4.82
N GLU A 104 -41.65 19.64 4.69
CA GLU A 104 -42.28 20.14 3.46
C GLU A 104 -41.22 20.53 2.41
N PRO A 105 -41.44 20.25 1.11
CA PRO A 105 -40.53 20.65 0.03
C PRO A 105 -40.94 22.00 -0.56
N GLY A 106 -39.98 22.93 -0.71
CA GLY A 106 -40.20 24.11 -1.54
C GLY A 106 -39.18 25.23 -1.37
N GLY A 107 -38.60 25.68 -2.49
CA GLY A 107 -38.20 27.07 -2.68
C GLY A 107 -36.73 27.33 -3.00
N ALA A 108 -36.45 27.66 -4.27
CA ALA A 108 -35.24 28.30 -4.81
C ALA A 108 -34.84 29.57 -3.99
N VAL A 109 -33.61 30.11 -4.04
CA VAL A 109 -33.02 30.88 -5.18
C VAL A 109 -31.49 31.08 -5.01
N GLY A 110 -30.75 30.99 -6.12
CA GLY A 110 -29.49 31.71 -6.43
C GLY A 110 -28.21 31.13 -5.83
N GLY A 111 -27.16 30.75 -6.55
CA GLY A 111 -26.72 31.08 -7.90
C GLY A 111 -25.19 31.19 -7.86
N GLY A 112 -24.48 30.21 -8.44
CA GLY A 112 -23.01 30.18 -8.48
C GLY A 112 -22.47 28.81 -8.87
N ALA A 113 -22.62 28.44 -10.15
CA ALA A 113 -22.06 27.23 -10.75
C ALA A 113 -20.73 27.55 -11.45
N VAL A 114 -19.70 26.70 -11.25
CA VAL A 114 -18.69 26.20 -12.23
C VAL A 114 -18.03 24.97 -11.55
N THR A 115 -18.62 23.77 -11.66
CA THR A 115 -18.32 22.66 -12.61
C THR A 115 -17.05 21.84 -12.31
N GLY A 116 -17.21 20.78 -11.50
CA GLY A 116 -16.78 19.43 -11.88
C GLY A 116 -18.05 18.62 -12.23
N PRO A 117 -17.98 17.46 -12.91
CA PRO A 117 -19.17 16.68 -13.21
C PRO A 117 -19.75 16.10 -11.91
N ASP A 118 -20.61 16.89 -11.27
CA ASP A 118 -21.41 16.46 -10.16
C ASP A 118 -22.57 15.67 -10.76
N VAL A 119 -22.32 14.37 -10.96
CA VAL A 119 -23.40 13.42 -11.21
C VAL A 119 -24.25 13.46 -9.94
N VAL A 120 -25.37 14.18 -10.01
CA VAL A 120 -26.41 14.18 -8.99
C VAL A 120 -26.85 12.72 -8.82
N ARG A 121 -26.25 12.06 -7.83
CA ARG A 121 -26.54 10.68 -7.48
C ARG A 121 -27.69 10.68 -6.48
N THR A 122 -28.78 10.08 -6.91
CA THR A 122 -30.05 10.06 -6.18
C THR A 122 -29.92 9.09 -5.01
N LYS A 123 -29.92 9.64 -3.78
CA LYS A 123 -30.22 8.98 -2.49
C LYS A 123 -30.20 7.43 -2.52
N GLY A 124 -29.00 6.85 -2.34
CA GLY A 124 -28.78 5.40 -2.30
C GLY A 124 -27.33 5.01 -2.66
N ASP A 125 -26.64 5.87 -3.40
CA ASP A 125 -25.28 5.60 -3.87
C ASP A 125 -24.24 5.97 -2.81
N VAL A 126 -23.61 4.97 -2.22
CA VAL A 126 -22.43 5.16 -1.37
C VAL A 126 -21.23 5.23 -2.30
N ALA A 127 -20.54 6.37 -2.36
CA ALA A 127 -19.31 6.48 -3.12
C ALA A 127 -18.17 5.68 -2.46
N ALA A 128 -17.24 5.17 -3.28
CA ALA A 128 -16.02 4.56 -2.78
C ALA A 128 -15.23 5.57 -1.95
N ARG A 129 -14.66 5.12 -0.84
CA ARG A 129 -13.90 5.97 0.09
C ARG A 129 -12.55 5.36 0.39
N LEU A 130 -11.56 6.25 0.51
CA LEU A 130 -10.21 5.93 0.98
C LEU A 130 -10.04 6.50 2.39
N PHE A 131 -9.40 5.72 3.25
CA PHE A 131 -9.09 6.08 4.63
C PHE A 131 -7.61 5.83 4.87
N VAL A 132 -7.00 6.74 5.63
CA VAL A 132 -5.62 6.64 6.08
C VAL A 132 -5.63 6.73 7.60
N TYR A 133 -4.99 5.77 8.25
CA TYR A 133 -4.84 5.75 9.70
C TYR A 133 -3.37 5.79 10.05
N ARG A 134 -2.95 6.70 10.93
CA ARG A 134 -1.62 6.63 11.54
C ARG A 134 -1.66 5.67 12.72
N GLU A 135 -0.77 4.68 12.75
CA GLU A 135 -0.60 3.81 13.92
C GLU A 135 -0.18 4.64 15.13
N GLY A 136 -0.89 4.49 16.24
CA GLY A 136 -0.55 5.12 17.52
C GLY A 136 0.05 4.12 18.52
N GLU A 137 0.62 4.65 19.59
CA GLU A 137 1.09 3.84 20.71
C GLU A 137 -0.05 2.98 21.28
N GLY A 138 0.21 1.68 21.49
CA GLY A 138 -0.79 0.75 22.01
C GLY A 138 -1.76 0.17 20.96
N GLY A 139 -1.53 0.37 19.66
CA GLY A 139 -2.29 -0.28 18.58
C GLY A 139 -3.61 0.40 18.21
N GLY A 140 -3.89 1.57 18.78
CA GLY A 140 -4.98 2.44 18.34
C GLY A 140 -4.53 3.30 17.16
N GLY A 141 -5.18 3.16 16.00
CA GLY A 141 -4.91 4.00 14.82
C GLY A 141 -5.72 5.30 14.84
N THR A 142 -5.07 6.45 14.61
CA THR A 142 -5.74 7.75 14.45
C THR A 142 -6.05 7.98 12.98
N ARG A 143 -7.32 8.24 12.64
CA ARG A 143 -7.71 8.54 11.26
C ARG A 143 -7.14 9.91 10.84
N LEU A 144 -6.38 9.91 9.76
CA LEU A 144 -5.91 11.12 9.09
C LEU A 144 -6.99 11.61 8.12
N VAL A 145 -7.26 12.91 8.18
CA VAL A 145 -8.10 13.61 7.20
C VAL A 145 -7.23 14.17 6.08
N ASP A 146 -7.85 14.56 4.97
CA ASP A 146 -7.14 15.21 3.88
C ASP A 146 -6.40 16.47 4.36
N GLY A 147 -5.11 16.57 4.02
CA GLY A 147 -4.19 17.60 4.47
C GLY A 147 -3.59 17.41 5.86
N ALA A 148 -3.94 16.35 6.60
CA ALA A 148 -3.38 16.10 7.93
C ALA A 148 -1.84 15.95 7.91
N GLN A 149 -1.18 16.31 9.01
CA GLN A 149 0.27 16.20 9.16
C GLN A 149 0.70 14.83 9.68
N ALA A 150 1.83 14.34 9.16
CA ALA A 150 2.56 13.18 9.64
C ALA A 150 4.07 13.41 9.51
N ALA A 151 4.87 12.68 10.28
CA ALA A 151 6.33 12.75 10.21
C ALA A 151 6.89 11.59 9.38
N GLY A 152 8.11 11.75 8.86
CA GLY A 152 8.89 10.61 8.37
C GLY A 152 9.04 9.56 9.48
N GLY A 153 8.90 8.28 9.11
CA GLY A 153 8.86 7.13 10.04
C GLY A 153 7.48 6.82 10.63
N ASP A 154 6.46 7.66 10.44
CA ASP A 154 5.09 7.31 10.82
C ASP A 154 4.61 6.11 9.97
N THR A 155 4.07 5.08 10.62
CA THR A 155 3.41 3.97 9.92
C THR A 155 1.94 4.28 9.67
N LEU A 156 1.55 4.27 8.40
CA LEU A 156 0.18 4.49 7.94
C LEU A 156 -0.49 3.18 7.52
N GLN A 157 -1.70 2.95 7.99
CA GLN A 157 -2.56 1.86 7.56
C GLN A 157 -3.64 2.40 6.61
N LEU A 158 -3.64 1.92 5.37
CA LEU A 158 -4.67 2.24 4.39
C LEU A 158 -5.90 1.34 4.56
N ALA A 159 -7.06 1.91 4.30
CA ALA A 159 -8.32 1.17 4.21
C ALA A 159 -9.22 1.78 3.13
N TYR A 160 -10.11 0.97 2.58
CA TYR A 160 -11.12 1.45 1.65
C TYR A 160 -12.51 0.98 2.05
N ALA A 161 -13.54 1.69 1.62
CA ALA A 161 -14.89 1.14 1.56
C ALA A 161 -15.32 1.14 0.10
N ALA A 162 -15.67 -0.04 -0.42
CA ALA A 162 -16.26 -0.16 -1.73
C ALA A 162 -17.58 0.61 -1.76
N GLY A 163 -17.74 1.45 -2.80
CA GLY A 163 -19.01 2.08 -3.08
C GLY A 163 -19.98 1.10 -3.73
N THR A 164 -21.26 1.45 -3.82
CA THR A 164 -22.30 0.57 -4.39
C THR A 164 -21.96 0.08 -5.80
N ASP A 165 -21.32 0.93 -6.61
CA ASP A 165 -21.01 0.64 -8.02
C ASP A 165 -19.53 0.31 -8.28
N ALA A 166 -18.71 0.24 -7.23
CA ALA A 166 -17.26 0.02 -7.33
C ALA A 166 -16.92 -1.44 -7.00
N ARG A 167 -16.78 -2.28 -8.02
CA ARG A 167 -16.42 -3.70 -7.87
C ARG A 167 -14.92 -3.96 -7.94
N PHE A 168 -14.19 -3.06 -8.57
CA PHE A 168 -12.75 -3.17 -8.78
C PHE A 168 -12.07 -1.87 -8.37
N GLY A 169 -10.83 -1.97 -7.90
CA GLY A 169 -10.06 -0.81 -7.50
C GLY A 169 -8.56 -1.03 -7.43
N VAL A 170 -7.84 0.08 -7.53
CA VAL A 170 -6.38 0.18 -7.43
C VAL A 170 -6.05 1.32 -6.47
N ILE A 171 -5.14 1.08 -5.53
CA ILE A 171 -4.65 2.10 -4.60
C ILE A 171 -3.18 2.33 -4.89
N VAL A 172 -2.85 3.59 -5.21
CA VAL A 172 -1.48 4.04 -5.42
C VAL A 172 -1.18 5.25 -4.55
N SER A 173 0.09 5.53 -4.30
CA SER A 173 0.51 6.81 -3.75
C SER A 173 1.53 7.53 -4.62
N ILE A 174 1.59 8.84 -4.48
CA ILE A 174 2.57 9.73 -5.08
C ILE A 174 3.18 10.56 -3.95
N ASP A 175 4.49 10.51 -3.79
CA ASP A 175 5.21 11.36 -2.84
C ASP A 175 5.66 12.70 -3.46
N GLY A 176 6.16 13.61 -2.64
CA GLY A 176 6.68 14.89 -3.11
C GLY A 176 8.04 14.83 -3.82
N ALA A 177 8.72 13.66 -3.83
CA ALA A 177 9.89 13.40 -4.67
C ALA A 177 9.50 12.85 -6.07
N GLY A 178 8.21 12.55 -6.28
CA GLY A 178 7.67 12.00 -7.51
C GLY A 178 7.75 10.46 -7.59
N ALA A 179 8.03 9.76 -6.50
CA ALA A 179 7.94 8.31 -6.47
C ALA A 179 6.47 7.86 -6.46
N VAL A 180 6.22 6.70 -7.06
CA VAL A 180 4.89 6.11 -7.17
C VAL A 180 4.91 4.71 -6.55
N THR A 181 4.06 4.49 -5.56
CA THR A 181 3.95 3.20 -4.86
C THR A 181 2.60 2.56 -5.12
N LEU A 182 2.57 1.27 -5.41
CA LEU A 182 1.36 0.46 -5.50
C LEU A 182 1.04 -0.13 -4.13
N HIS A 183 -0.15 0.15 -3.60
CA HIS A 183 -0.62 -0.38 -2.32
C HIS A 183 -1.67 -1.49 -2.48
N TRP A 184 -2.47 -1.42 -3.53
CA TRP A 184 -3.44 -2.46 -3.87
C TRP A 184 -3.69 -2.50 -5.39
N PRO A 185 -3.73 -3.70 -6.01
CA PRO A 185 -3.33 -5.00 -5.47
C PRO A 185 -1.81 -5.06 -5.17
N LEU A 186 -1.33 -6.11 -4.50
CA LEU A 186 0.09 -6.23 -4.09
C LEU A 186 1.08 -6.40 -5.25
N ALA A 187 0.58 -6.64 -6.47
CA ALA A 187 1.38 -6.78 -7.68
C ALA A 187 0.60 -6.25 -8.89
N GLU A 188 1.31 -5.82 -9.94
CA GLU A 188 0.67 -5.25 -11.15
C GLU A 188 -0.28 -6.23 -11.86
N ASN A 189 -0.05 -7.54 -11.73
CA ASN A 189 -0.91 -8.60 -12.27
C ASN A 189 -1.90 -9.18 -11.25
N GLY A 190 -2.05 -8.54 -10.09
CA GLY A 190 -2.94 -8.98 -9.02
C GLY A 190 -4.43 -8.74 -9.33
N ASP A 191 -5.30 -9.41 -8.56
CA ASP A 191 -6.75 -9.23 -8.66
C ASP A 191 -7.15 -7.85 -8.11
N THR A 192 -7.83 -7.06 -8.93
CA THR A 192 -8.30 -5.71 -8.56
C THR A 192 -9.66 -5.73 -7.88
N ARG A 193 -10.28 -6.89 -7.67
CA ARG A 193 -11.59 -7.00 -7.02
C ARG A 193 -11.57 -6.41 -5.61
N LEU A 194 -12.53 -5.54 -5.33
CA LEU A 194 -12.75 -5.00 -4.00
C LEU A 194 -13.67 -5.92 -3.19
N ALA A 195 -13.43 -5.98 -1.89
CA ALA A 195 -14.34 -6.64 -0.97
C ALA A 195 -15.51 -5.72 -0.63
N ASP A 196 -16.72 -6.29 -0.65
CA ASP A 196 -17.94 -5.62 -0.23
C ASP A 196 -18.11 -5.68 1.30
N GLY A 197 -19.05 -4.89 1.83
CA GLY A 197 -19.54 -5.06 3.21
C GLY A 197 -18.93 -4.14 4.26
N GLY A 198 -18.25 -3.06 3.87
CA GLY A 198 -17.82 -2.01 4.80
C GLY A 198 -16.40 -1.52 4.55
N GLU A 199 -15.75 -1.01 5.61
CA GLU A 199 -14.33 -0.64 5.57
C GLU A 199 -13.45 -1.89 5.60
N VAL A 200 -12.59 -2.04 4.60
CA VAL A 200 -11.59 -3.08 4.44
C VAL A 200 -10.22 -2.45 4.66
N ARG A 201 -9.54 -2.86 5.73
CA ARG A 201 -8.15 -2.48 5.97
C ARG A 201 -7.22 -3.33 5.12
N LEU A 202 -6.27 -2.68 4.46
CA LEU A 202 -5.18 -3.41 3.82
C LEU A 202 -4.36 -4.14 4.89
N ARG A 203 -3.70 -5.23 4.51
CA ARG A 203 -2.98 -6.08 5.47
C ARG A 203 -1.70 -5.41 5.97
N ASP A 204 -1.03 -4.69 5.08
CA ASP A 204 0.29 -4.15 5.33
C ASP A 204 0.17 -2.65 5.61
N GLY A 205 0.96 -2.20 6.59
CA GLY A 205 1.16 -0.78 6.86
C GLY A 205 2.26 -0.23 5.95
N TYR A 206 2.20 1.06 5.69
CA TYR A 206 3.15 1.80 4.88
C TYR A 206 3.88 2.82 5.75
N GLU A 207 5.20 2.66 5.89
CA GLU A 207 6.05 3.61 6.60
C GLU A 207 6.31 4.82 5.70
N LEU A 208 6.00 6.03 6.19
CA LEU A 208 6.33 7.25 5.48
C LEU A 208 7.85 7.42 5.45
N ASP A 209 8.37 7.67 4.25
CA ASP A 209 9.75 8.10 4.07
C ASP A 209 9.93 9.60 4.35
N ASP A 210 11.18 10.04 4.27
CA ASP A 210 11.58 11.44 4.41
C ASP A 210 11.41 12.24 3.10
N ALA A 211 10.63 11.76 2.11
CA ALA A 211 10.37 12.54 0.91
C ALA A 211 9.66 13.86 1.27
N PRO A 212 10.03 14.99 0.66
CA PRO A 212 9.56 16.29 1.14
C PRO A 212 8.08 16.53 0.85
N GLY A 213 7.44 17.36 1.66
CA GLY A 213 6.18 18.02 1.34
C GLY A 213 4.91 17.19 1.56
N PHE A 214 4.72 16.10 0.82
CA PHE A 214 3.47 15.34 0.90
C PHE A 214 3.61 13.85 0.52
N GLU A 215 2.61 13.09 0.95
CA GLU A 215 2.25 11.78 0.42
C GLU A 215 0.78 11.85 -0.02
N ARG A 216 0.46 11.51 -1.26
CA ARG A 216 -0.91 11.50 -1.77
C ARG A 216 -1.32 10.08 -2.12
N PHE A 217 -2.29 9.56 -1.40
CA PHE A 217 -2.91 8.27 -1.70
C PHE A 217 -4.14 8.47 -2.60
N VAL A 218 -4.27 7.65 -3.63
CA VAL A 218 -5.38 7.70 -4.60
C VAL A 218 -5.99 6.31 -4.73
N LEU A 219 -7.30 6.21 -4.51
CA LEU A 219 -8.10 5.04 -4.84
C LEU A 219 -8.81 5.30 -6.17
N VAL A 220 -8.51 4.48 -7.16
CA VAL A 220 -9.19 4.43 -8.47
C VAL A 220 -10.16 3.26 -8.44
N THR A 221 -11.41 3.46 -8.87
CA THR A 221 -12.44 2.42 -8.87
C THR A 221 -13.22 2.34 -10.17
N GLY A 222 -13.72 1.15 -10.50
CA GLY A 222 -14.59 0.89 -11.64
C GLY A 222 -15.52 -0.30 -11.42
N ASP A 223 -16.42 -0.51 -12.37
CA ASP A 223 -17.35 -1.64 -12.40
C ASP A 223 -16.78 -2.87 -13.12
N ALA A 224 -15.67 -2.72 -13.83
CA ALA A 224 -14.92 -3.77 -14.54
C ALA A 224 -13.46 -3.86 -14.04
N PRO A 225 -12.75 -4.99 -14.26
CA PRO A 225 -11.35 -5.15 -13.88
C PRO A 225 -10.48 -4.01 -14.42
N ILE A 226 -9.62 -3.47 -13.57
CA ILE A 226 -8.76 -2.32 -13.90
C ILE A 226 -7.38 -2.84 -14.29
N ALA A 227 -6.83 -2.34 -15.40
CA ALA A 227 -5.44 -2.57 -15.76
C ALA A 227 -4.53 -1.75 -14.83
N VAL A 228 -3.87 -2.40 -13.86
CA VAL A 228 -3.03 -1.74 -12.86
C VAL A 228 -1.91 -0.92 -13.53
N GLY A 229 -1.32 -1.44 -14.61
CA GLY A 229 -0.28 -0.76 -15.39
C GLY A 229 -0.73 0.60 -15.94
N ASP A 230 -1.99 0.75 -16.34
CA ASP A 230 -2.52 2.03 -16.84
C ASP A 230 -2.63 3.07 -15.73
N VAL A 231 -3.04 2.64 -14.54
CA VAL A 231 -3.11 3.49 -13.34
C VAL A 231 -1.71 3.92 -12.91
N LEU A 232 -0.75 3.00 -12.90
CA LEU A 232 0.64 3.31 -12.55
C LEU A 232 1.30 4.23 -13.59
N ALA A 233 1.05 4.02 -14.88
CA ALA A 233 1.52 4.91 -15.93
C ALA A 233 0.90 6.32 -15.78
N ALA A 234 -0.38 6.42 -15.44
CA ALA A 234 -1.05 7.70 -15.16
C ALA A 234 -0.46 8.39 -13.93
N ALA A 235 -0.18 7.65 -12.85
CA ALA A 235 0.44 8.17 -11.64
C ALA A 235 1.86 8.67 -11.89
N ARG A 236 2.69 7.92 -12.61
CA ARG A 236 4.06 8.33 -12.97
C ARG A 236 4.06 9.60 -13.84
N ARG A 237 3.12 9.74 -14.78
CA ARG A 237 2.95 10.99 -15.55
C ARG A 237 2.52 12.16 -14.66
N LEU A 238 1.65 11.92 -13.69
CA LEU A 238 1.20 12.96 -12.77
C LEU A 238 2.31 13.39 -11.81
N ALA A 239 3.09 12.44 -11.29
CA ALA A 239 4.16 12.67 -10.33
C ALA A 239 5.24 13.64 -10.86
N GLY A 240 5.48 13.67 -12.17
CA GLY A 240 6.40 14.63 -12.81
C GLY A 240 5.85 16.05 -12.97
N ARG A 241 4.63 16.35 -12.49
CA ARG A 241 4.00 17.67 -12.65
C ARG A 241 4.04 18.48 -11.35
N ALA A 242 4.14 19.80 -11.48
CA ALA A 242 4.12 20.72 -10.34
C ALA A 242 2.80 20.68 -9.53
N ASP A 243 1.70 20.23 -10.15
CA ASP A 243 0.38 20.10 -9.53
C ASP A 243 0.06 18.67 -9.07
N ALA A 244 1.05 17.78 -8.97
CA ALA A 244 0.88 16.37 -8.57
C ALA A 244 0.10 16.20 -7.24
N ARG A 245 0.24 17.16 -6.34
CA ARG A 245 -0.45 17.19 -5.04
C ARG A 245 -1.97 17.26 -5.15
N SER A 246 -2.53 17.87 -6.19
CA SER A 246 -3.96 18.20 -6.25
C SER A 246 -4.64 17.85 -7.58
N ALA A 247 -3.91 17.80 -8.70
CA ALA A 247 -4.51 17.51 -9.99
C ALA A 247 -5.11 16.09 -10.04
N PRO A 248 -6.24 15.87 -10.72
CA PRO A 248 -6.82 14.55 -10.85
C PRO A 248 -5.86 13.61 -11.60
N LEU A 249 -5.82 12.35 -11.18
CA LEU A 249 -5.10 11.29 -11.89
C LEU A 249 -5.72 11.12 -13.29
N PRO A 250 -4.94 11.17 -14.38
CA PRO A 250 -5.46 11.04 -15.74
C PRO A 250 -5.73 9.57 -16.09
N VAL A 251 -6.74 8.99 -15.43
CA VAL A 251 -7.20 7.61 -15.62
C VAL A 251 -8.16 7.47 -16.81
N PRO A 252 -8.30 6.26 -17.39
CA PRO A 252 -9.28 5.99 -18.43
C PRO A 252 -10.71 6.42 -18.07
N PRO A 253 -11.54 6.79 -19.07
CA PRO A 253 -12.94 7.15 -18.83
C PRO A 253 -13.72 5.98 -18.24
N GLY A 254 -14.69 6.28 -17.38
CA GLY A 254 -15.47 5.28 -16.66
C GLY A 254 -14.89 4.88 -15.30
N LEU A 255 -13.66 5.31 -14.99
CA LEU A 255 -13.08 5.14 -13.66
C LEU A 255 -13.33 6.38 -12.79
N ALA A 256 -13.71 6.14 -11.54
CA ALA A 256 -13.80 7.17 -10.50
C ALA A 256 -12.50 7.20 -9.68
N GLN A 257 -12.20 8.34 -9.07
CA GLN A 257 -11.05 8.48 -8.17
C GLN A 257 -11.41 9.27 -6.91
N THR A 258 -10.78 8.90 -5.80
CA THR A 258 -10.77 9.67 -4.56
C THR A 258 -9.35 9.67 -3.99
N SER A 259 -8.97 10.72 -3.28
CA SER A 259 -7.61 10.83 -2.74
C SER A 259 -7.59 11.41 -1.34
N VAL A 260 -6.55 11.05 -0.59
CA VAL A 260 -6.19 11.65 0.70
C VAL A 260 -4.74 12.08 0.62
N VAL A 261 -4.49 13.35 0.89
CA VAL A 261 -3.15 13.93 1.00
C VAL A 261 -2.75 13.97 2.48
N VAL A 262 -1.56 13.48 2.78
CA VAL A 262 -0.87 13.66 4.06
C VAL A 262 0.28 14.63 3.82
N THR A 263 0.38 15.67 4.64
CA THR A 263 1.50 16.61 4.60
C THR A 263 2.61 16.12 5.49
N LYS A 264 3.85 16.20 5.01
CA LYS A 264 5.02 15.84 5.81
C LYS A 264 5.55 17.09 6.49
N GLU A 265 5.74 17.05 7.81
CA GLU A 265 6.39 18.15 8.52
C GLU A 265 7.79 18.37 7.95
N ALA A 266 8.17 19.63 7.72
CA ALA A 266 9.56 19.94 7.44
C ALA A 266 10.38 19.61 8.69
N ALA A 267 11.44 18.81 8.54
CA ALA A 267 12.37 18.58 9.63
C ALA A 267 12.86 19.94 10.18
N PRO A 268 12.83 20.15 11.51
CA PRO A 268 13.25 21.41 12.13
C PRO A 268 14.74 21.73 11.92
#